data_AF-A0A1A3Q5F4-F1
#
_entry.id   AF-A0A1A3Q5F4-F1
#
_cell.length_a   1.000
_cell.length_b   1.000
_cell.length_c   1.000
_cell.angle_alpha   90.00
_cell.angle_beta   90.00
_cell.angle_gamma   90.00
#
_symmetry.space_group_name_H-M   'P 1'
#
loop_
_entity.id
_entity.type
_entity.pdbx_description
1 polymer ?
#
loop_
_entity_poly.entity_id
_entity_poly.type
_entity_poly.pdbx_seq_one_letter_code
_entity_poly.pdbx_strand_id
1 'polypeptide(L)'
;MGGEPAVSQPCLKLTTYFGERQRAVGDGHRPGFLADTMLDLFDTREIATSVMLRGIASFGPRHVLRTDESLSLSEDPPVAIAAVDVEPKIGSLVDDVVAMTGHGLVTLERARLLSRDDAVDVGPHDAVKLTVYVGRQERVGGQPAHRAVCHLLHRHGFSGGAVFLGVDGTAHGERYRAAFFSRNVNVPLMIISVGTGGRVSAAITELSALTPRALLTVERVRLCKRSGELLARPHRLPDNDAQGRPLWQKLMVHTSEATTHGGVPIHRALVHRLLDSGMARGTTALRGVWGFHGDHKPYGDRLFQLTRRVPVVTIIIDTPEWIARSFDIVDELTTEHGLVTSEMVPAVMSINGSDRDGDGRLARHDY
;
A
#
# COMPACT_ATOMS: atom_id res chain seq x y z
N MET A 1 30.87 14.39 -23.01
CA MET A 1 30.78 13.90 -21.62
C MET A 1 29.43 13.23 -21.48
N GLY A 2 29.38 11.91 -21.70
CA GLY A 2 28.17 11.13 -21.44
C GLY A 2 28.05 10.94 -19.94
N GLY A 3 27.05 11.56 -19.32
CA GLY A 3 26.68 11.24 -17.95
C GLY A 3 26.16 9.81 -17.92
N GLU A 4 26.69 8.99 -17.01
CA GLU A 4 26.03 7.74 -16.66
C GLU A 4 24.58 8.06 -16.26
N PRO A 5 23.57 7.34 -16.78
CA PRO A 5 22.20 7.54 -16.35
C PRO A 5 22.14 7.32 -14.84
N ALA A 6 21.52 8.26 -14.11
CA ALA A 6 21.30 8.11 -12.68
C ALA A 6 20.61 6.75 -12.43
N VAL A 7 21.33 5.85 -11.76
CA VAL A 7 20.82 4.51 -11.48
C VAL A 7 19.98 4.60 -10.22
N SER A 8 18.66 4.61 -10.38
CA SER A 8 17.71 4.44 -9.28
C SER A 8 18.15 3.30 -8.33
N GLN A 9 18.08 3.52 -7.02
CA GLN A 9 18.61 2.57 -6.05
C GLN A 9 17.57 1.48 -5.71
N PRO A 10 17.93 0.18 -5.66
CA PRO A 10 17.02 -0.86 -5.22
C PRO A 10 16.65 -0.66 -3.74
N CYS A 11 15.35 -0.75 -3.45
CA CYS A 11 14.81 -0.66 -2.11
C CYS A 11 13.77 -1.74 -1.86
N LEU A 12 13.44 -1.96 -0.59
CA LEU A 12 12.35 -2.83 -0.19
C LEU A 12 11.25 -2.02 0.48
N LYS A 13 10.01 -2.45 0.26
CA LYS A 13 8.85 -2.03 1.01
C LYS A 13 8.40 -3.19 1.89
N LEU A 14 8.62 -3.05 3.20
CA LEU A 14 8.09 -3.97 4.20
C LEU A 14 6.71 -3.47 4.63
N THR A 15 5.69 -4.31 4.52
CA THR A 15 4.34 -3.96 5.02
C THR A 15 3.84 -4.99 6.00
N THR A 16 3.43 -4.55 7.19
CA THR A 16 2.85 -5.41 8.22
C THR A 16 1.36 -5.11 8.39
N TYR A 17 0.51 -6.13 8.29
CA TYR A 17 -0.94 -6.07 8.45
C TYR A 17 -1.37 -6.80 9.73
N PHE A 18 -2.05 -6.12 10.64
CA PHE A 18 -2.45 -6.66 11.94
C PHE A 18 -3.64 -5.89 12.55
N GLY A 19 -4.15 -6.30 13.71
CA GLY A 19 -5.17 -5.54 14.45
C GLY A 19 -4.55 -4.45 15.33
N GLU A 20 -5.10 -3.24 15.33
CA GLU A 20 -4.59 -2.08 16.07
C GLU A 20 -4.27 -2.33 17.56
N ARG A 21 -5.08 -3.15 18.24
CA ARG A 21 -4.96 -3.44 19.67
C ARG A 21 -3.96 -4.54 19.97
N GLN A 22 -3.35 -5.14 18.95
CA GLN A 22 -2.38 -6.21 19.12
C GLN A 22 -1.16 -5.70 19.89
N ARG A 23 -0.69 -6.53 20.82
CA ARG A 23 0.54 -6.29 21.57
C ARG A 23 1.72 -6.98 20.89
N ALA A 24 2.90 -6.40 21.04
CA ALA A 24 4.13 -7.05 20.63
C ALA A 24 4.33 -8.36 21.41
N VAL A 25 5.00 -9.33 20.80
CA VAL A 25 5.49 -10.54 21.50
C VAL A 25 6.84 -10.21 22.13
N GLY A 26 7.05 -10.63 23.39
CA GLY A 26 8.32 -10.47 24.09
C GLY A 26 8.24 -10.84 25.57
N ASP A 27 9.40 -10.97 26.21
CA ASP A 27 9.56 -11.53 27.58
C ASP A 27 9.14 -10.57 28.72
N GLY A 28 8.65 -9.37 28.39
CA GLY A 28 8.22 -8.37 29.37
C GLY A 28 6.87 -8.68 30.00
N HIS A 29 6.67 -8.26 31.26
CA HIS A 29 5.45 -8.51 32.04
C HIS A 29 4.16 -7.92 31.40
N ARG A 30 4.29 -6.90 30.52
CA ARG A 30 3.25 -6.39 29.61
C ARG A 30 3.88 -5.71 28.38
N PRO A 31 3.96 -6.37 27.22
CA PRO A 31 4.48 -5.73 26.01
C PRO A 31 3.57 -4.59 25.54
N GLY A 32 4.18 -3.55 24.95
CA GLY A 32 3.49 -2.41 24.35
C GLY A 32 2.60 -2.79 23.16
N PHE A 33 1.92 -1.81 22.57
CA PHE A 33 1.20 -2.04 21.32
C PHE A 33 2.21 -2.35 20.21
N LEU A 34 1.90 -3.35 19.37
CA LEU A 34 2.78 -3.77 18.28
C LEU A 34 3.15 -2.60 17.35
N ALA A 35 2.18 -1.75 17.03
CA ALA A 35 2.40 -0.56 16.21
C ALA A 35 3.46 0.37 16.81
N ASP A 36 3.36 0.67 18.10
CA ASP A 36 4.30 1.56 18.79
C ASP A 36 5.71 0.95 18.82
N THR A 37 5.83 -0.33 19.19
CA THR A 37 7.13 -1.04 19.22
C THR A 37 7.79 -1.13 17.85
N MET A 38 7.00 -1.39 16.80
CA MET A 38 7.51 -1.45 15.43
C MET A 38 7.99 -0.09 14.92
N LEU A 39 7.25 0.98 15.23
CA LEU A 39 7.65 2.34 14.86
C LEU A 39 8.84 2.84 15.67
N ASP A 40 8.99 2.44 16.94
CA ASP A 40 10.20 2.68 17.74
C ASP A 40 11.42 1.98 17.14
N LEU A 41 11.25 0.74 16.64
CA LEU A 41 12.30 0.03 15.90
C LEU A 41 12.68 0.81 14.64
N PHE A 42 11.71 1.27 13.85
CA PHE A 42 11.98 2.04 12.63
C PHE A 42 12.64 3.39 12.89
N ASP A 43 12.29 4.05 13.99
CA ASP A 43 12.94 5.29 14.46
C ASP A 43 14.39 5.03 14.89
N THR A 44 14.61 4.02 15.74
CA THR A 44 15.95 3.62 16.22
C THR A 44 16.88 3.24 15.07
N ARG A 45 16.30 2.65 14.02
CA ARG A 45 17.01 2.22 12.83
C ARG A 45 17.02 3.29 11.74
N GLU A 46 16.46 4.47 12.01
CA GLU A 46 16.41 5.64 11.13
C GLU A 46 15.84 5.34 9.73
N ILE A 47 14.79 4.51 9.64
CA ILE A 47 14.22 4.09 8.35
C ILE A 47 13.79 5.30 7.52
N ALA A 48 14.14 5.30 6.23
CA ALA A 48 13.94 6.45 5.33
C ALA A 48 12.49 6.95 5.36
N THR A 49 11.51 6.05 5.29
CA THR A 49 10.13 6.37 5.64
C THR A 49 9.34 5.18 6.15
N SER A 50 8.40 5.43 7.07
CA SER A 50 7.35 4.48 7.42
C SER A 50 6.01 5.20 7.54
N VAL A 51 4.91 4.53 7.21
CA VAL A 51 3.57 5.10 7.31
C VAL A 51 2.63 4.07 7.93
N MET A 52 2.08 4.39 9.10
CA MET A 52 1.02 3.61 9.73
C MET A 52 -0.33 4.09 9.21
N LEU A 53 -1.09 3.18 8.60
CA LEU A 53 -2.42 3.41 8.07
C LEU A 53 -3.44 2.60 8.85
N ARG A 54 -4.58 3.23 9.18
CA ARG A 54 -5.74 2.54 9.73
C ARG A 54 -6.69 2.16 8.59
N GLY A 55 -7.02 0.89 8.49
CA GLY A 55 -8.00 0.38 7.56
C GLY A 55 -9.42 0.49 8.10
N ILE A 56 -10.39 0.31 7.19
CA ILE A 56 -11.83 0.41 7.48
C ILE A 56 -12.52 -0.95 7.46
N ALA A 57 -11.92 -1.94 6.79
CA ALA A 57 -12.37 -3.31 6.83
C ALA A 57 -11.21 -4.27 6.56
N SER A 58 -11.21 -5.45 7.17
CA SER A 58 -10.29 -6.53 6.82
C SER A 58 -10.77 -7.88 7.33
N PHE A 59 -10.15 -8.93 6.81
CA PHE A 59 -9.97 -10.17 7.56
C PHE A 59 -8.56 -10.70 7.28
N GLY A 60 -8.00 -11.43 8.23
CA GLY A 60 -6.70 -12.11 8.07
C GLY A 60 -6.85 -13.62 8.05
N PRO A 61 -5.75 -14.37 8.24
CA PRO A 61 -5.73 -15.85 8.20
C PRO A 61 -6.69 -16.53 9.18
N ARG A 62 -7.17 -15.82 10.20
CA ARG A 62 -8.18 -16.29 11.15
C ARG A 62 -9.63 -16.06 10.70
N HIS A 63 -9.83 -15.42 9.55
CA HIS A 63 -11.13 -15.10 8.96
C HIS A 63 -12.04 -14.30 9.91
N VAL A 64 -11.43 -13.49 10.80
CA VAL A 64 -12.14 -12.58 11.68
C VAL A 64 -12.34 -11.26 10.95
N LEU A 65 -13.60 -10.92 10.68
CA LEU A 65 -13.98 -9.63 10.11
C LEU A 65 -13.68 -8.52 11.11
N ARG A 66 -12.95 -7.50 10.65
CA ARG A 66 -12.71 -6.23 11.34
C ARG A 66 -13.35 -5.15 10.47
N THR A 67 -14.19 -4.30 11.04
CA THR A 67 -14.91 -3.24 10.30
C THR A 67 -15.09 -2.01 11.19
N ASP A 68 -15.06 -0.82 10.60
CA ASP A 68 -15.33 0.47 11.27
C ASP A 68 -16.83 0.78 11.36
N GLU A 69 -17.70 -0.16 10.96
CA GLU A 69 -19.15 0.02 10.94
C GLU A 69 -19.80 0.02 12.34
N SER A 70 -19.08 -0.37 13.40
CA SER A 70 -19.73 -0.73 14.66
C SER A 70 -19.76 0.30 15.78
N LEU A 71 -19.12 1.49 15.75
CA LEU A 71 -19.11 2.49 16.85
C LEU A 71 -18.89 1.93 18.29
N SER A 72 -18.46 0.68 18.43
CA SER A 72 -18.36 0.02 19.72
C SER A 72 -16.97 0.25 20.31
N LEU A 73 -16.88 0.37 21.64
CA LEU A 73 -15.60 0.48 22.34
C LEU A 73 -14.70 -0.77 22.19
N SER A 74 -15.20 -1.81 21.51
CA SER A 74 -14.50 -3.08 21.24
C SER A 74 -13.89 -3.16 19.85
N GLU A 75 -13.93 -2.10 19.04
CA GLU A 75 -13.31 -2.10 17.71
C GLU A 75 -11.79 -2.31 17.78
N ASP A 76 -11.31 -3.24 16.95
CA ASP A 76 -9.89 -3.52 16.73
C ASP A 76 -9.64 -3.37 15.22
N PRO A 77 -9.56 -2.13 14.71
CA PRO A 77 -9.49 -1.87 13.27
C PRO A 77 -8.19 -2.46 12.69
N PRO A 78 -8.20 -2.83 11.40
CA PRO A 78 -6.97 -3.23 10.73
C PRO A 78 -5.96 -2.09 10.68
N VAL A 79 -4.70 -2.45 10.81
CA VAL A 79 -3.56 -1.56 10.63
C VAL A 79 -2.68 -2.14 9.53
N ALA A 80 -2.16 -1.26 8.67
CA ALA A 80 -1.06 -1.54 7.77
C ALA A 80 0.08 -0.56 8.07
N ILE A 81 1.26 -1.05 8.43
CA ILE A 81 2.47 -0.21 8.54
C ILE A 81 3.39 -0.55 7.38
N ALA A 82 3.63 0.43 6.50
CA ALA A 82 4.54 0.29 5.37
C ALA A 82 5.84 1.05 5.63
N ALA A 83 6.95 0.34 5.70
CA ALA A 83 8.31 0.88 5.84
C ALA A 83 9.09 0.71 4.53
N VAL A 84 9.83 1.74 4.13
CA VAL A 84 10.63 1.75 2.90
C VAL A 84 12.03 2.24 3.21
N ASP A 85 13.02 1.46 2.78
CA ASP A 85 14.43 1.84 2.78
C ASP A 85 15.21 0.93 1.81
N VAL A 86 16.51 1.20 1.66
CA VAL A 86 17.44 0.35 0.91
C VAL A 86 17.37 -1.11 1.38
N GLU A 87 17.53 -2.03 0.44
CA GLU A 87 17.34 -3.47 0.67
C GLU A 87 18.10 -4.03 1.90
N PRO A 88 19.39 -3.72 2.14
CA PRO A 88 20.11 -4.24 3.30
C PRO A 88 19.50 -3.81 4.64
N LYS A 89 18.96 -2.59 4.69
CA LYS A 89 18.44 -1.99 5.92
C LYS A 89 17.11 -2.62 6.29
N ILE A 90 16.19 -2.73 5.34
CA ILE A 90 14.92 -3.45 5.53
C ILE A 90 15.17 -4.93 5.82
N GLY A 91 16.08 -5.59 5.08
CA GLY A 91 16.42 -7.00 5.28
C GLY A 91 16.87 -7.29 6.71
N SER A 92 17.64 -6.38 7.33
CA SER A 92 18.12 -6.52 8.71
C SER A 92 17.04 -6.40 9.80
N LEU A 93 15.82 -6.00 9.45
CA LEU A 93 14.70 -5.77 10.38
C LEU A 93 13.61 -6.83 10.27
N VAL A 94 13.66 -7.69 9.25
CA VAL A 94 12.60 -8.66 8.98
C VAL A 94 12.39 -9.58 10.17
N ASP A 95 13.47 -10.14 10.69
CA ASP A 95 13.41 -11.08 11.82
C ASP A 95 12.90 -10.40 13.10
N ASP A 96 13.32 -9.16 13.38
CA ASP A 96 12.84 -8.37 14.51
C ASP A 96 11.32 -8.11 14.39
N VAL A 97 10.86 -7.68 13.21
CA VAL A 97 9.44 -7.41 12.92
C VAL A 97 8.60 -8.68 13.04
N VAL A 98 9.07 -9.80 12.49
CA VAL A 98 8.39 -11.10 12.58
C VAL A 98 8.36 -11.60 14.02
N ALA A 99 9.46 -11.45 14.76
CA ALA A 99 9.57 -11.91 16.15
C ALA A 99 8.59 -11.17 17.07
N MET A 100 8.42 -9.85 16.90
CA MET A 100 7.48 -9.06 17.70
C MET A 100 6.02 -9.19 17.24
N THR A 101 5.75 -9.73 16.05
CA THR A 101 4.38 -9.85 15.53
C THR A 101 3.74 -11.15 16.01
N GLY A 102 2.70 -11.04 16.84
CA GLY A 102 1.96 -12.22 17.34
C GLY A 102 0.97 -12.80 16.33
N HIS A 103 0.21 -11.94 15.65
CA HIS A 103 -0.73 -12.32 14.59
C HIS A 103 -0.68 -11.31 13.44
N GLY A 104 -0.74 -11.76 12.19
CA GLY A 104 -0.78 -10.85 11.05
C GLY A 104 -0.06 -11.37 9.82
N LEU A 105 0.17 -10.45 8.89
CA LEU A 105 0.87 -10.71 7.65
C LEU A 105 2.01 -9.71 7.50
N VAL A 106 3.22 -10.16 7.25
CA VAL A 106 4.36 -9.31 6.90
C VAL A 106 4.74 -9.60 5.45
N THR A 107 4.88 -8.56 4.64
CA THR A 107 5.24 -8.69 3.22
C THR A 107 6.48 -7.89 2.89
N LEU A 108 7.29 -8.39 1.98
CA LEU A 108 8.41 -7.65 1.39
C LEU A 108 8.16 -7.51 -0.11
N GLU A 109 8.21 -6.27 -0.60
CA GLU A 109 8.05 -5.93 -2.00
C GLU A 109 9.31 -5.26 -2.54
N ARG A 110 9.68 -5.58 -3.78
CA ARG A 110 10.79 -4.89 -4.46
C ARG A 110 10.30 -3.58 -5.04
N ALA A 111 11.05 -2.53 -4.75
CA ALA A 111 10.83 -1.20 -5.29
C ALA A 111 12.16 -0.58 -5.74
N ARG A 112 12.08 0.53 -6.47
CA ARG A 112 13.24 1.37 -6.78
C ARG A 112 12.99 2.77 -6.25
N LEU A 113 13.97 3.31 -5.51
CA LEU A 113 14.00 4.71 -5.12
C LEU A 113 14.31 5.54 -6.35
N LEU A 114 13.47 6.54 -6.61
CA LEU A 114 13.63 7.43 -7.74
C LEU A 114 14.38 8.71 -7.38
N SER A 115 15.31 9.09 -8.25
CA SER A 115 15.99 10.38 -8.30
C SER A 115 15.49 11.23 -9.46
N ARG A 116 15.74 12.54 -9.43
CA ARG A 116 15.19 13.54 -10.37
C ARG A 116 15.34 13.20 -11.86
N ASP A 117 16.41 12.51 -12.23
CA ASP A 117 16.80 12.26 -13.62
C ASP A 117 16.61 10.78 -14.02
N ASP A 118 15.89 9.99 -13.22
CA ASP A 118 15.70 8.57 -13.48
C ASP A 118 14.74 8.31 -14.64
N ALA A 119 15.19 7.51 -15.60
CA ALA A 119 14.33 6.89 -16.60
C ALA A 119 13.70 5.62 -16.01
N VAL A 120 12.37 5.53 -16.07
CA VAL A 120 11.62 4.35 -15.62
C VAL A 120 11.25 3.51 -16.83
N ASP A 121 12.08 2.52 -17.13
CA ASP A 121 11.76 1.45 -18.09
C ASP A 121 11.21 0.24 -17.34
N VAL A 122 9.94 -0.08 -17.58
CA VAL A 122 9.28 -1.29 -17.06
C VAL A 122 8.82 -2.23 -18.17
N GLY A 123 9.39 -2.12 -19.37
CA GLY A 123 8.96 -2.91 -20.51
C GLY A 123 7.57 -2.51 -21.04
N PRO A 124 7.18 -2.99 -22.23
CA PRO A 124 6.09 -2.41 -23.02
C PRO A 124 4.67 -2.72 -22.53
N HIS A 125 4.49 -3.67 -21.61
CA HIS A 125 3.16 -4.16 -21.19
C HIS A 125 2.82 -3.95 -19.71
N ASP A 126 3.75 -3.38 -18.95
CA ASP A 126 3.59 -3.23 -17.51
C ASP A 126 3.33 -1.77 -17.13
N ALA A 127 2.44 -1.61 -16.17
CA ALA A 127 2.21 -0.36 -15.50
C ALA A 127 3.21 -0.20 -14.34
N VAL A 128 3.24 1.00 -13.79
CA VAL A 128 4.06 1.36 -12.64
C VAL A 128 3.15 1.86 -11.55
N LYS A 129 3.33 1.33 -10.35
CA LYS A 129 2.80 1.91 -9.13
C LYS A 129 3.84 2.88 -8.58
N LEU A 130 3.59 4.17 -8.76
CA LEU A 130 4.39 5.26 -8.18
C LEU A 130 3.85 5.57 -6.80
N THR A 131 4.72 5.55 -5.78
CA THR A 131 4.40 6.03 -4.45
C THR A 131 5.18 7.29 -4.14
N VAL A 132 4.49 8.37 -3.76
CA VAL A 132 5.10 9.63 -3.31
C VAL A 132 4.84 9.81 -1.81
N TYR A 133 5.91 10.03 -1.05
CA TYR A 133 5.86 10.29 0.39
C TYR A 133 6.08 11.77 0.67
N VAL A 134 5.10 12.43 1.28
CA VAL A 134 5.14 13.87 1.61
C VAL A 134 4.66 14.11 3.04
N GLY A 135 4.97 15.25 3.61
CA GLY A 135 4.48 15.62 4.93
C GLY A 135 3.00 16.03 4.94
N ARG A 136 2.26 15.70 6.00
CA ARG A 136 0.85 16.15 6.19
C ARG A 136 0.69 17.67 6.14
N GLN A 137 1.63 18.41 6.70
CA GLN A 137 1.60 19.87 6.78
C GLN A 137 2.41 20.53 5.65
N GLU A 138 3.03 19.74 4.77
CA GLU A 138 3.81 20.24 3.65
C GLU A 138 2.89 21.00 2.68
N ARG A 139 3.36 22.17 2.23
CA ARG A 139 2.64 23.04 1.32
C ARG A 139 3.51 23.44 0.14
N VAL A 140 2.90 23.53 -1.02
CA VAL A 140 3.54 23.98 -2.27
C VAL A 140 2.68 25.08 -2.86
N GLY A 141 3.21 26.30 -3.02
CA GLY A 141 2.42 27.43 -3.52
C GLY A 141 1.14 27.71 -2.73
N GLY A 142 1.18 27.52 -1.40
CA GLY A 142 0.04 27.76 -0.49
C GLY A 142 -1.01 26.65 -0.41
N GLN A 143 -0.99 25.66 -1.31
CA GLN A 143 -1.85 24.46 -1.26
C GLN A 143 -1.16 23.28 -0.57
N PRO A 144 -1.91 22.33 0.05
CA PRO A 144 -1.33 21.10 0.59
C PRO A 144 -0.58 20.30 -0.49
N ALA A 145 0.62 19.82 -0.17
CA ALA A 145 1.50 19.13 -1.12
C ALA A 145 0.82 17.93 -1.80
N HIS A 146 0.11 17.10 -1.03
CA HIS A 146 -0.60 15.94 -1.59
C HIS A 146 -1.64 16.30 -2.66
N ARG A 147 -2.30 17.45 -2.55
CA ARG A 147 -3.24 17.92 -3.58
C ARG A 147 -2.51 18.37 -4.84
N ALA A 148 -1.41 19.10 -4.66
CA ALA A 148 -0.57 19.55 -5.77
C ALA A 148 0.01 18.36 -6.54
N VAL A 149 0.51 17.35 -5.82
CA VAL A 149 1.00 16.08 -6.39
C VAL A 149 -0.10 15.35 -7.15
N CYS A 150 -1.29 15.16 -6.57
CA CYS A 150 -2.40 14.52 -7.29
C CYS A 150 -2.80 15.29 -8.56
N HIS A 151 -2.82 16.63 -8.51
CA HIS A 151 -3.13 17.45 -9.68
C HIS A 151 -2.08 17.29 -10.79
N LEU A 152 -0.80 17.28 -10.43
CA LEU A 152 0.30 17.02 -11.34
C LEU A 152 0.15 15.64 -11.98
N LEU A 153 0.00 14.58 -11.18
CA LEU A 153 -0.12 13.20 -11.67
C LEU A 153 -1.35 13.01 -12.57
N HIS A 154 -2.48 13.62 -12.22
CA HIS A 154 -3.66 13.63 -13.08
C HIS A 154 -3.39 14.33 -14.42
N ARG A 155 -2.71 15.48 -14.42
CA ARG A 155 -2.34 16.20 -15.66
C ARG A 155 -1.40 15.39 -16.56
N HIS A 156 -0.50 14.60 -15.97
CA HIS A 156 0.38 13.67 -16.70
C HIS A 156 -0.34 12.38 -17.14
N GLY A 157 -1.65 12.27 -16.91
CA GLY A 157 -2.48 11.17 -17.42
C GLY A 157 -2.31 9.85 -16.67
N PHE A 158 -1.96 9.87 -15.39
CA PHE A 158 -1.97 8.65 -14.57
C PHE A 158 -3.39 8.07 -14.52
N SER A 159 -3.50 6.74 -14.48
CA SER A 159 -4.78 6.01 -14.52
C SER A 159 -5.64 6.26 -13.26
N GLY A 160 -5.00 6.58 -12.14
CA GLY A 160 -5.64 6.94 -10.88
C GLY A 160 -4.63 7.14 -9.78
N GLY A 161 -5.08 7.70 -8.66
CA GLY A 161 -4.26 7.89 -7.48
C GLY A 161 -5.07 8.05 -6.19
N ALA A 162 -4.49 7.64 -5.07
CA ALA A 162 -5.08 7.71 -3.74
C ALA A 162 -4.06 8.22 -2.72
N VAL A 163 -4.49 9.17 -1.89
CA VAL A 163 -3.72 9.75 -0.79
C VAL A 163 -4.18 9.12 0.51
N PHE A 164 -3.23 8.54 1.24
CA PHE A 164 -3.44 7.95 2.56
C PHE A 164 -2.77 8.80 3.63
N LEU A 165 -3.55 9.07 4.68
CA LEU A 165 -3.12 9.84 5.84
C LEU A 165 -2.52 8.90 6.89
N GLY A 166 -1.20 8.96 7.08
CA GLY A 166 -0.54 8.23 8.17
C GLY A 166 -1.03 8.73 9.53
N VAL A 167 -1.27 7.84 10.49
CA VAL A 167 -1.55 8.21 11.90
C VAL A 167 -0.27 8.38 12.72
N ASP A 168 0.77 7.67 12.34
CA ASP A 168 2.14 7.72 12.85
C ASP A 168 3.07 7.27 11.71
N GLY A 169 4.37 7.47 11.83
CA GLY A 169 5.32 7.07 10.79
C GLY A 169 6.64 7.82 10.83
N THR A 170 7.60 7.34 10.08
CA THR A 170 8.94 7.90 9.95
C THR A 170 9.04 8.70 8.65
N ALA A 171 9.69 9.86 8.68
CA ALA A 171 10.05 10.62 7.50
C ALA A 171 11.49 11.10 7.65
N HIS A 172 12.35 10.76 6.68
CA HIS A 172 13.78 11.11 6.69
C HIS A 172 14.51 10.59 7.93
N GLY A 173 14.16 9.38 8.38
CA GLY A 173 14.79 8.74 9.55
C GLY A 173 14.22 9.17 10.90
N GLU A 174 13.30 10.14 10.96
CA GLU A 174 12.70 10.61 12.22
C GLU A 174 11.22 10.22 12.33
N ARG A 175 10.79 9.73 13.49
CA ARG A 175 9.38 9.40 13.77
C ARG A 175 8.51 10.63 14.08
N TYR A 176 7.32 10.65 13.49
CA TYR A 176 6.29 11.67 13.64
C TYR A 176 4.95 11.02 14.02
N ARG A 177 4.45 11.29 15.24
CA ARG A 177 3.18 10.75 15.74
C ARG A 177 2.08 11.81 15.78
N ALA A 178 0.89 11.53 15.23
CA ALA A 178 -0.25 12.43 15.42
C ALA A 178 -0.72 12.41 16.89
N ALA A 179 -0.46 13.47 17.67
CA ALA A 179 -0.99 13.61 19.02
C ALA A 179 -2.23 14.52 19.06
N PHE A 180 -3.25 14.13 19.84
CA PHE A 180 -4.55 14.84 19.97
C PHE A 180 -4.45 16.32 20.41
N PHE A 181 -3.34 16.70 21.06
CA PHE A 181 -3.09 18.07 21.55
C PHE A 181 -1.84 18.73 20.95
N SER A 182 -1.14 18.07 20.02
CA SER A 182 0.04 18.65 19.36
C SER A 182 -0.38 19.46 18.14
N ARG A 183 -0.01 20.74 18.11
CA ARG A 183 -0.33 21.64 16.99
C ARG A 183 0.51 21.42 15.72
N ASN A 184 1.56 20.60 15.76
CA ASN A 184 2.51 20.49 14.66
C ASN A 184 3.16 19.11 14.59
N VAL A 185 2.52 18.13 13.95
CA VAL A 185 3.19 16.87 13.59
C VAL A 185 2.98 16.58 12.12
N ASN A 186 4.09 16.65 11.38
CA ASN A 186 4.18 16.46 9.94
C ASN A 186 4.21 14.96 9.60
N VAL A 187 3.27 14.18 10.15
CA VAL A 187 3.17 12.74 9.93
C VAL A 187 3.18 12.45 8.43
N PRO A 188 3.93 11.44 7.95
CA PRO A 188 4.03 11.16 6.53
C PRO A 188 2.67 10.76 5.92
N LEU A 189 2.47 11.23 4.69
CA LEU A 189 1.39 10.84 3.78
C LEU A 189 1.97 9.92 2.71
N MET A 190 1.15 8.97 2.26
CA MET A 190 1.49 8.10 1.13
C MET A 190 0.53 8.38 -0.02
N ILE A 191 1.06 8.68 -1.21
CA ILE A 191 0.26 8.89 -2.43
C ILE A 191 0.60 7.78 -3.41
N ILE A 192 -0.32 6.83 -3.59
CA ILE A 192 -0.15 5.70 -4.51
C ILE A 192 -0.86 6.05 -5.82
N SER A 193 -0.15 6.03 -6.94
CA SER A 193 -0.70 6.29 -8.28
C SER A 193 -0.23 5.27 -9.30
N VAL A 194 -1.07 4.97 -10.29
CA VAL A 194 -0.78 3.98 -11.34
C VAL A 194 -0.61 4.67 -12.68
N GLY A 195 0.53 4.44 -13.33
CA GLY A 195 0.87 5.04 -14.63
C GLY A 195 1.67 4.07 -15.51
N THR A 196 2.17 4.54 -16.64
CA THR A 196 3.17 3.81 -17.44
C THR A 196 4.57 4.33 -17.11
N GLY A 197 5.63 3.58 -17.40
CA GLY A 197 7.02 4.04 -17.21
C GLY A 197 7.31 5.39 -17.88
N GLY A 198 6.81 5.59 -19.10
CA GLY A 198 6.91 6.88 -19.80
C GLY A 198 6.20 8.03 -19.10
N ARG A 199 5.00 7.81 -18.52
CA ARG A 199 4.27 8.84 -17.75
C ARG A 199 4.98 9.18 -16.44
N VAL A 200 5.55 8.17 -15.76
CA VAL A 200 6.36 8.40 -14.56
C VAL A 200 7.60 9.22 -14.90
N SER A 201 8.32 8.84 -15.96
CA SER A 201 9.52 9.54 -16.41
C SER A 201 9.21 10.99 -16.84
N ALA A 202 8.06 11.25 -17.45
CA ALA A 202 7.64 12.61 -17.79
C ALA A 202 7.25 13.45 -16.55
N ALA A 203 6.69 12.81 -15.52
CA ALA A 203 6.23 13.50 -14.32
C ALA A 203 7.35 13.74 -13.29
N ILE A 204 8.39 12.91 -13.26
CA ILE A 204 9.37 12.88 -12.18
C ILE A 204 10.12 14.20 -12.01
N THR A 205 10.56 14.84 -13.10
CA THR A 205 11.28 16.11 -13.04
C THR A 205 10.43 17.20 -12.41
N GLU A 206 9.13 17.24 -12.74
CA GLU A 206 8.19 18.22 -12.19
C GLU A 206 7.81 17.86 -10.74
N LEU A 207 7.67 16.58 -10.39
CA LEU A 207 7.48 16.11 -9.01
C LEU A 207 8.66 16.46 -8.12
N SER A 208 9.90 16.20 -8.54
CA SER A 208 11.10 16.53 -7.78
C SER A 208 11.27 18.05 -7.63
N ALA A 209 10.82 18.85 -8.59
CA ALA A 209 10.79 20.30 -8.43
C ALA A 209 9.68 20.76 -7.46
N LEU A 210 8.51 20.13 -7.52
CA LEU A 210 7.34 20.45 -6.70
C LEU A 210 7.56 20.08 -5.22
N THR A 211 8.18 18.93 -4.97
CA THR A 211 8.42 18.36 -3.63
C THR A 211 9.87 17.87 -3.53
N PRO A 212 10.86 18.76 -3.35
CA PRO A 212 12.29 18.42 -3.42
C PRO A 212 12.78 17.43 -2.36
N ARG A 213 12.03 17.28 -1.27
CA ARG A 213 12.35 16.34 -0.18
C ARG A 213 11.51 15.07 -0.25
N ALA A 214 10.56 14.93 -1.17
CA ALA A 214 9.72 13.75 -1.21
C ALA A 214 10.54 12.50 -1.55
N LEU A 215 10.30 11.42 -0.80
CA LEU A 215 10.76 10.09 -1.18
C LEU A 215 9.80 9.53 -2.25
N LEU A 216 10.35 8.96 -3.31
CA LEU A 216 9.62 8.43 -4.45
C LEU A 216 9.99 6.95 -4.64
N THR A 217 9.00 6.06 -4.70
CA THR A 217 9.22 4.66 -5.09
C THR A 217 8.45 4.29 -6.34
N VAL A 218 9.01 3.38 -7.12
CA VAL A 218 8.28 2.68 -8.17
C VAL A 218 8.32 1.18 -7.97
N GLU A 219 7.18 0.55 -8.23
CA GLU A 219 7.02 -0.89 -8.29
C GLU A 219 6.39 -1.29 -9.63
N ARG A 220 6.88 -2.39 -10.22
CA ARG A 220 6.32 -3.00 -11.44
C ARG A 220 4.96 -3.60 -11.09
N VAL A 221 3.92 -3.21 -11.83
CA VAL A 221 2.58 -3.76 -11.66
C VAL A 221 1.93 -4.04 -13.00
N ARG A 222 1.09 -5.07 -13.07
CA ARG A 222 0.17 -5.27 -14.19
C ARG A 222 -1.10 -4.48 -13.95
N LEU A 223 -1.51 -3.70 -14.94
CA LEU A 223 -2.82 -3.08 -14.95
C LEU A 223 -3.84 -4.10 -15.47
N CYS A 224 -4.73 -4.58 -14.59
CA CYS A 224 -5.70 -5.61 -14.93
C CYS A 224 -7.03 -5.02 -15.40
N LYS A 225 -7.54 -3.99 -14.72
CA LYS A 225 -8.80 -3.33 -15.08
C LYS A 225 -8.73 -1.82 -14.93
N ARG A 226 -9.52 -1.12 -15.74
CA ARG A 226 -9.73 0.33 -15.63
C ARG A 226 -11.13 0.71 -16.07
N SER A 227 -11.91 1.29 -15.15
CA SER A 227 -13.27 1.79 -15.41
C SER A 227 -14.18 0.74 -16.07
N GLY A 228 -14.19 -0.47 -15.53
CA GLY A 228 -14.97 -1.59 -16.08
C GLY A 228 -14.27 -2.41 -17.15
N GLU A 229 -13.37 -1.79 -17.93
CA GLU A 229 -12.62 -2.45 -19.00
C GLU A 229 -11.62 -3.47 -18.41
N LEU A 230 -11.72 -4.73 -18.87
CA LEU A 230 -10.73 -5.77 -18.60
C LEU A 230 -9.58 -5.65 -19.60
N LEU A 231 -8.41 -5.23 -19.10
CA LEU A 231 -7.19 -5.03 -19.90
C LEU A 231 -6.32 -6.29 -19.91
N ALA A 232 -6.19 -6.93 -18.75
CA ALA A 232 -5.43 -8.16 -18.58
C ALA A 232 -5.87 -8.90 -17.30
N ARG A 233 -5.62 -10.21 -17.25
CA ARG A 233 -5.67 -10.96 -15.98
C ARG A 233 -4.34 -10.84 -15.23
N PRO A 234 -4.32 -11.07 -13.90
CA PRO A 234 -3.08 -11.22 -13.13
C PRO A 234 -2.08 -12.13 -13.83
N HIS A 235 -0.78 -11.88 -13.64
CA HIS A 235 0.27 -12.75 -14.19
C HIS A 235 0.04 -14.18 -13.69
N ARG A 236 0.13 -15.17 -14.59
CA ARG A 236 0.14 -16.58 -14.19
C ARG A 236 1.54 -16.91 -13.69
N LEU A 237 1.74 -16.81 -12.39
CA LEU A 237 3.01 -17.17 -11.76
C LEU A 237 2.99 -18.64 -11.35
N PRO A 238 4.15 -19.34 -11.38
CA PRO A 238 4.26 -20.65 -10.75
C PRO A 238 4.13 -20.50 -9.23
N ASP A 239 3.86 -21.60 -8.53
CA ASP A 239 3.76 -21.57 -7.06
C ASP A 239 5.10 -21.25 -6.39
N ASN A 240 6.20 -21.63 -7.03
CA ASN A 240 7.55 -21.45 -6.51
C ASN A 240 8.49 -20.93 -7.59
N ASP A 241 9.55 -20.24 -7.17
CA ASP A 241 10.65 -19.88 -8.03
C ASP A 241 11.62 -21.05 -8.30
N ALA A 242 12.67 -20.79 -9.09
CA ALA A 242 13.68 -21.80 -9.45
C ALA A 242 14.47 -22.34 -8.24
N GLN A 243 14.39 -21.70 -7.07
CA GLN A 243 15.03 -22.13 -5.83
C GLN A 243 14.03 -22.76 -4.85
N GLY A 244 12.78 -23.00 -5.29
CA GLY A 244 11.73 -23.60 -4.46
C GLY A 244 11.14 -22.64 -3.42
N ARG A 245 11.33 -21.32 -3.59
CA ARG A 245 10.72 -20.33 -2.69
C ARG A 245 9.30 -20.00 -3.18
N PRO A 246 8.32 -19.91 -2.27
CA PRO A 246 6.94 -19.63 -2.66
C PRO A 246 6.83 -18.22 -3.27
N LEU A 247 6.14 -18.13 -4.40
CA LEU A 247 5.76 -16.87 -5.02
C LEU A 247 4.40 -16.45 -4.48
N TRP A 248 4.24 -15.14 -4.26
CA TRP A 248 2.98 -14.55 -3.83
C TRP A 248 2.56 -13.48 -4.82
N GLN A 249 1.28 -13.14 -4.79
CA GLN A 249 0.73 -12.06 -5.59
C GLN A 249 -0.12 -11.15 -4.73
N LYS A 250 -0.16 -9.88 -5.12
CA LYS A 250 -1.02 -8.87 -4.53
C LYS A 250 -1.92 -8.27 -5.59
N LEU A 251 -3.22 -8.17 -5.28
CA LEU A 251 -4.17 -7.34 -5.99
C LEU A 251 -4.43 -6.07 -5.19
N MET A 252 -4.47 -4.94 -5.89
CA MET A 252 -4.96 -3.68 -5.33
C MET A 252 -6.15 -3.21 -6.16
N VAL A 253 -7.30 -3.05 -5.51
CA VAL A 253 -8.56 -2.62 -6.12
C VAL A 253 -8.88 -1.21 -5.63
N HIS A 254 -8.66 -0.24 -6.50
CA HIS A 254 -8.91 1.17 -6.23
C HIS A 254 -10.33 1.53 -6.68
N THR A 255 -11.18 1.94 -5.74
CA THR A 255 -12.57 2.36 -5.97
C THR A 255 -12.84 3.66 -5.25
N SER A 256 -13.97 4.33 -5.53
CA SER A 256 -14.49 5.37 -4.63
C SER A 256 -15.39 4.70 -3.59
N GLU A 257 -15.35 5.17 -2.34
CA GLU A 257 -16.20 4.69 -1.24
C GLU A 257 -17.69 4.71 -1.59
N ALA A 258 -18.13 5.72 -2.35
CA ALA A 258 -19.51 5.86 -2.78
C ALA A 258 -19.91 4.93 -3.94
N THR A 259 -18.96 4.19 -4.52
CA THR A 259 -19.22 3.29 -5.64
C THR A 259 -19.81 1.99 -5.13
N THR A 260 -20.96 1.60 -5.65
CA THR A 260 -21.68 0.40 -5.22
C THR A 260 -21.83 -0.61 -6.35
N HIS A 261 -21.97 -1.87 -5.98
CA HIS A 261 -22.42 -2.97 -6.84
C HIS A 261 -23.60 -3.63 -6.15
N GLY A 262 -24.77 -3.70 -6.81
CA GLY A 262 -25.99 -4.20 -6.19
C GLY A 262 -26.42 -3.42 -4.94
N GLY A 263 -26.12 -2.11 -4.87
CA GLY A 263 -26.42 -1.25 -3.73
C GLY A 263 -25.43 -1.33 -2.55
N VAL A 264 -24.45 -2.24 -2.60
CA VAL A 264 -23.42 -2.41 -1.56
C VAL A 264 -22.11 -1.74 -2.00
N PRO A 265 -21.42 -0.94 -1.16
CA PRO A 265 -20.11 -0.39 -1.50
C PRO A 265 -19.12 -1.47 -1.93
N ILE A 266 -18.41 -1.27 -3.04
CA ILE A 266 -17.57 -2.31 -3.66
C ILE A 266 -16.55 -2.90 -2.68
N HIS A 267 -15.89 -2.06 -1.88
CA HIS A 267 -14.91 -2.54 -0.89
C HIS A 267 -15.54 -3.47 0.16
N ARG A 268 -16.79 -3.24 0.56
CA ARG A 268 -17.52 -4.10 1.51
C ARG A 268 -17.92 -5.40 0.84
N ALA A 269 -18.45 -5.32 -0.39
CA ALA A 269 -18.80 -6.50 -1.18
C ALA A 269 -17.57 -7.40 -1.41
N LEU A 270 -16.40 -6.81 -1.70
CA LEU A 270 -15.14 -7.54 -1.82
C LEU A 270 -14.76 -8.25 -0.52
N VAL A 271 -14.71 -7.53 0.60
CA VAL A 271 -14.34 -8.11 1.90
C VAL A 271 -15.27 -9.26 2.27
N HIS A 272 -16.58 -9.09 2.14
CA HIS A 272 -17.55 -10.13 2.48
C HIS A 272 -17.45 -11.32 1.52
N ARG A 273 -17.45 -11.12 0.19
CA ARG A 273 -17.40 -12.23 -0.75
C ARG A 273 -16.09 -13.02 -0.69
N LEU A 274 -14.97 -12.35 -0.44
CA LEU A 274 -13.69 -13.02 -0.23
C LEU A 274 -13.69 -13.81 1.09
N LEU A 275 -14.29 -13.28 2.14
CA LEU A 275 -14.44 -13.99 3.42
C LEU A 275 -15.34 -15.22 3.28
N ASP A 276 -16.52 -15.04 2.68
CA ASP A 276 -17.55 -16.07 2.47
C ASP A 276 -17.08 -17.16 1.50
N SER A 277 -16.16 -16.83 0.59
CA SER A 277 -15.55 -17.84 -0.28
C SER A 277 -14.78 -18.90 0.52
N GLY A 278 -14.32 -18.56 1.74
CA GLY A 278 -13.45 -19.42 2.55
C GLY A 278 -12.07 -19.68 1.94
N MET A 279 -11.75 -19.05 0.81
CA MET A 279 -10.60 -19.37 -0.05
C MET A 279 -9.47 -18.34 0.05
N ALA A 280 -9.80 -17.06 0.25
CA ALA A 280 -8.79 -16.02 0.38
C ALA A 280 -8.18 -16.02 1.80
N ARG A 281 -6.86 -15.91 1.91
CA ARG A 281 -6.15 -15.84 3.21
C ARG A 281 -6.37 -14.54 3.96
N GLY A 282 -6.62 -13.45 3.24
CA GLY A 282 -6.81 -12.16 3.86
C GLY A 282 -7.00 -11.01 2.88
N THR A 283 -7.65 -9.97 3.36
CA THR A 283 -7.79 -8.70 2.63
C THR A 283 -7.83 -7.53 3.60
N THR A 284 -7.34 -6.38 3.17
CA THR A 284 -7.40 -5.12 3.94
C THR A 284 -7.90 -3.99 3.05
N ALA A 285 -8.94 -3.30 3.47
CA ALA A 285 -9.46 -2.09 2.83
C ALA A 285 -8.95 -0.84 3.56
N LEU A 286 -8.27 0.04 2.82
CA LEU A 286 -7.74 1.31 3.30
C LEU A 286 -8.53 2.47 2.70
N ARG A 287 -9.00 3.39 3.55
CA ARG A 287 -9.69 4.62 3.12
C ARG A 287 -8.66 5.74 2.97
N GLY A 288 -8.60 6.34 1.78
CA GLY A 288 -7.83 7.55 1.54
C GLY A 288 -8.60 8.82 1.89
N VAL A 289 -7.91 9.96 1.85
CA VAL A 289 -8.49 11.29 2.14
C VAL A 289 -8.68 12.14 0.88
N TRP A 290 -7.96 11.79 -0.19
CA TRP A 290 -7.95 12.50 -1.47
C TRP A 290 -7.54 11.53 -2.58
N GLY A 291 -7.97 11.74 -3.81
CA GLY A 291 -7.60 10.88 -4.94
C GLY A 291 -8.22 11.31 -6.26
N PHE A 292 -7.96 10.54 -7.31
CA PHE A 292 -8.55 10.72 -8.64
C PHE A 292 -8.64 9.37 -9.36
N HIS A 293 -9.54 9.27 -10.34
CA HIS A 293 -9.62 8.10 -11.23
C HIS A 293 -10.11 8.52 -12.61
N GLY A 294 -9.51 7.96 -13.68
CA GLY A 294 -9.85 8.33 -15.06
C GLY A 294 -9.79 9.84 -15.28
N ASP A 295 -10.78 10.39 -15.97
CA ASP A 295 -10.86 11.84 -16.29
C ASP A 295 -11.47 12.68 -15.16
N HIS A 296 -11.76 12.08 -14.00
CA HIS A 296 -12.33 12.81 -12.88
C HIS A 296 -11.27 13.64 -12.18
N LYS A 297 -11.56 14.94 -12.03
CA LYS A 297 -10.72 15.86 -11.24
C LYS A 297 -10.48 15.31 -9.83
N PRO A 298 -9.29 15.57 -9.24
CA PRO A 298 -9.01 15.14 -7.88
C PRO A 298 -10.09 15.55 -6.89
N TYR A 299 -10.54 14.58 -6.11
CA TYR A 299 -11.64 14.64 -5.17
C TYR A 299 -11.19 14.15 -3.79
N GLY A 300 -11.96 14.47 -2.75
CA GLY A 300 -11.69 13.98 -1.40
C GLY A 300 -12.65 14.60 -0.39
N ASP A 301 -12.39 14.34 0.89
CA ASP A 301 -13.35 14.67 1.95
C ASP A 301 -13.61 16.18 2.03
N ARG A 302 -14.89 16.55 2.13
CA ARG A 302 -15.35 17.92 2.37
C ARG A 302 -16.25 17.87 3.59
N LEU A 303 -16.04 18.79 4.53
CA LEU A 303 -16.59 18.80 5.89
C LEU A 303 -18.14 18.76 6.02
N PHE A 304 -18.89 18.70 4.90
CA PHE A 304 -20.35 18.75 4.85
C PHE A 304 -20.97 17.92 3.70
N GLN A 305 -20.28 16.88 3.19
CA GLN A 305 -20.86 16.00 2.16
C GLN A 305 -21.60 14.81 2.78
N LEU A 306 -22.87 14.62 2.37
CA LEU A 306 -23.73 13.48 2.74
C LEU A 306 -23.14 12.12 2.33
N THR A 307 -22.37 12.08 1.25
CA THR A 307 -21.64 10.88 0.77
C THR A 307 -20.17 11.24 0.58
N ARG A 308 -19.27 10.57 1.31
CA ARG A 308 -17.82 10.74 1.15
C ARG A 308 -17.40 10.14 -0.19
N ARG A 309 -17.05 11.00 -1.15
CA ARG A 309 -16.33 10.58 -2.36
C ARG A 309 -14.84 10.61 -2.00
N VAL A 310 -14.35 9.51 -1.45
CA VAL A 310 -12.93 9.30 -1.13
C VAL A 310 -12.48 7.97 -1.71
N PRO A 311 -11.20 7.82 -2.09
CA PRO A 311 -10.73 6.55 -2.62
C PRO A 311 -10.68 5.50 -1.50
N VAL A 312 -11.05 4.27 -1.83
CA VAL A 312 -10.81 3.09 -1.02
C VAL A 312 -9.97 2.12 -1.84
N VAL A 313 -8.92 1.59 -1.23
CA VAL A 313 -8.06 0.59 -1.84
C VAL A 313 -8.16 -0.70 -1.05
N THR A 314 -8.74 -1.71 -1.68
CA THR A 314 -8.82 -3.07 -1.13
C THR A 314 -7.61 -3.86 -1.62
N ILE A 315 -6.82 -4.37 -0.67
CA ILE A 315 -5.59 -5.09 -0.89
C ILE A 315 -5.84 -6.57 -0.59
N ILE A 316 -5.50 -7.45 -1.53
CA ILE A 316 -5.64 -8.91 -1.41
C ILE A 316 -4.26 -9.49 -1.65
N ILE A 317 -3.75 -10.33 -0.74
CA ILE A 317 -2.43 -10.93 -0.84
C ILE A 317 -2.59 -12.43 -0.64
N ASP A 318 -2.18 -13.21 -1.64
CA ASP A 318 -2.33 -14.66 -1.61
C ASP A 318 -1.37 -15.36 -2.58
N THR A 319 -1.43 -16.69 -2.64
CA THR A 319 -0.71 -17.47 -3.64
C THR A 319 -1.26 -17.16 -5.06
N PRO A 320 -0.49 -17.43 -6.11
CA PRO A 320 -0.89 -17.10 -7.48
C PRO A 320 -2.22 -17.74 -7.90
N GLU A 321 -2.46 -19.00 -7.50
CA GLU A 321 -3.72 -19.70 -7.74
C GLU A 321 -4.91 -18.94 -7.11
N TRP A 322 -4.77 -18.55 -5.84
CA TRP A 322 -5.85 -17.88 -5.11
C TRP A 322 -6.09 -16.45 -5.58
N ILE A 323 -5.03 -15.77 -6.05
CA ILE A 323 -5.17 -14.47 -6.69
C ILE A 323 -5.94 -14.58 -8.01
N ALA A 324 -5.72 -15.62 -8.81
CA ALA A 324 -6.49 -15.83 -10.03
C ALA A 324 -7.99 -16.01 -9.75
N ARG A 325 -8.36 -16.76 -8.70
CA ARG A 325 -9.76 -16.94 -8.28
C ARG A 325 -10.35 -15.68 -7.64
N SER A 326 -9.59 -14.99 -6.80
CA SER A 326 -10.00 -13.71 -6.20
C SER A 326 -10.25 -12.66 -7.28
N PHE A 327 -9.49 -12.70 -8.37
CA PHE A 327 -9.68 -11.81 -9.50
C PHE A 327 -11.04 -12.02 -10.19
N ASP A 328 -11.59 -13.23 -10.22
CA ASP A 328 -12.94 -13.46 -10.77
C ASP A 328 -14.01 -12.68 -9.98
N ILE A 329 -13.91 -12.69 -8.64
CA ILE A 329 -14.79 -11.90 -7.75
C ILE A 329 -14.57 -10.40 -7.98
N VAL A 330 -13.30 -9.98 -8.09
CA VAL A 330 -12.95 -8.57 -8.36
C VAL A 330 -13.52 -8.13 -9.70
N ASP A 331 -13.38 -8.95 -10.75
CA ASP A 331 -13.83 -8.66 -12.11
C ASP A 331 -15.34 -8.39 -12.15
N GLU A 332 -16.11 -9.26 -11.48
CA GLU A 332 -17.57 -9.14 -11.35
C GLU A 332 -18.00 -7.88 -10.57
N LEU A 333 -17.31 -7.56 -9.46
CA LEU A 333 -17.65 -6.39 -8.64
C LEU A 333 -17.16 -5.06 -9.24
N THR A 334 -16.31 -5.10 -10.25
CA THR A 334 -15.69 -3.92 -10.90
C THR A 334 -16.08 -3.82 -12.38
N THR A 335 -17.28 -4.24 -12.76
CA THR A 335 -17.80 -4.23 -14.14
C THR A 335 -17.94 -2.84 -14.74
N GLU A 336 -18.22 -1.82 -13.93
CA GLU A 336 -18.44 -0.44 -14.40
C GLU A 336 -17.34 0.52 -13.91
N HIS A 337 -16.74 0.21 -12.77
CA HIS A 337 -15.88 1.12 -12.04
C HIS A 337 -14.70 0.40 -11.40
N GLY A 338 -13.63 1.15 -11.17
CA GLY A 338 -12.46 0.68 -10.43
C GLY A 338 -11.20 0.62 -11.28
N LEU A 339 -10.08 0.64 -10.60
CA LEU A 339 -8.74 0.46 -11.16
C LEU A 339 -8.11 -0.72 -10.42
N VAL A 340 -7.75 -1.78 -11.14
CA VAL A 340 -7.24 -3.01 -10.53
C VAL A 340 -5.82 -3.27 -11.02
N THR A 341 -4.89 -3.43 -10.09
CA THR A 341 -3.51 -3.81 -10.39
C THR A 341 -3.14 -5.14 -9.74
N SER A 342 -2.20 -5.86 -10.36
CA SER A 342 -1.61 -7.08 -9.83
C SER A 342 -0.08 -6.98 -9.82
N GLU A 343 0.57 -7.43 -8.76
CA GLU A 343 2.03 -7.48 -8.66
C GLU A 343 2.50 -8.74 -7.92
N MET A 344 3.72 -9.18 -8.21
CA MET A 344 4.35 -10.27 -7.48
C MET A 344 4.90 -9.75 -6.14
N VAL A 345 4.67 -10.50 -5.07
CA VAL A 345 5.22 -10.24 -3.74
C VAL A 345 6.28 -11.30 -3.45
N PRO A 346 7.57 -10.95 -3.36
CA PRO A 346 8.65 -11.93 -3.29
C PRO A 346 8.80 -12.61 -1.93
N ALA A 347 8.26 -12.06 -0.85
CA ALA A 347 8.22 -12.76 0.43
C ALA A 347 6.99 -12.34 1.23
N VAL A 348 6.35 -13.32 1.83
CA VAL A 348 5.19 -13.17 2.71
C VAL A 348 5.40 -14.08 3.90
N MET A 349 5.23 -13.53 5.10
CA MET A 349 5.23 -14.26 6.35
C MET A 349 3.86 -14.11 6.99
N SER A 350 3.10 -15.21 7.06
CA SER A 350 1.83 -15.28 7.77
C SER A 350 2.08 -15.77 9.19
N ILE A 351 1.68 -14.98 10.18
CA ILE A 351 1.99 -15.23 11.59
C ILE A 351 0.69 -15.45 12.36
N ASN A 352 0.61 -16.58 13.05
CA ASN A 352 -0.54 -16.98 13.85
C ASN A 352 -0.09 -17.61 15.18
N GLY A 353 0.42 -16.78 16.10
CA GLY A 353 0.94 -17.23 17.38
C GLY A 353 2.28 -17.94 17.19
N SER A 354 2.36 -19.21 17.58
CA SER A 354 3.55 -20.05 17.34
C SER A 354 3.65 -20.55 15.91
N ASP A 355 2.54 -20.55 15.16
CA ASP A 355 2.52 -20.97 13.77
C ASP A 355 2.99 -19.83 12.87
N ARG A 356 3.98 -20.12 12.03
CA ARG A 356 4.62 -19.17 11.12
C ARG A 356 4.79 -19.86 9.77
N ASP A 357 4.15 -19.29 8.76
CA ASP A 357 4.21 -19.77 7.38
C ASP A 357 4.95 -18.74 6.52
N GLY A 358 5.92 -19.21 5.73
CA GLY A 358 6.82 -18.38 4.92
C GLY A 358 8.10 -17.93 5.64
N ASP A 359 9.01 -17.34 4.88
CA ASP A 359 10.27 -16.78 5.38
C ASP A 359 10.63 -15.46 4.65
N GLY A 360 11.61 -14.72 5.20
CA GLY A 360 12.03 -13.42 4.67
C GLY A 360 12.87 -13.49 3.38
N ARG A 361 13.12 -14.66 2.80
CA ARG A 361 13.97 -14.82 1.62
C ARG A 361 13.18 -14.45 0.36
N LEU A 362 13.63 -13.39 -0.29
CA LEU A 362 12.95 -12.85 -1.47
C LEU A 362 13.02 -13.81 -2.67
N ALA A 363 11.88 -14.38 -3.06
CA ALA A 363 11.73 -15.15 -4.30
C ALA A 363 12.12 -14.32 -5.53
N ARG A 364 12.58 -14.97 -6.61
CA ARG A 364 12.98 -14.33 -7.86
C ARG A 364 12.29 -14.97 -9.05
N HIS A 365 11.51 -14.17 -9.76
CA HIS A 365 10.85 -14.58 -10.99
C HIS A 365 10.72 -13.37 -11.91
N ASP A 366 11.01 -13.58 -13.19
CA ASP A 366 10.84 -12.57 -14.23
C ASP A 366 9.45 -12.76 -14.85
N TYR A 367 8.60 -11.73 -14.81
CA TYR A 367 7.18 -11.84 -15.12
C TYR A 367 6.64 -10.62 -15.82
#